data_AF-A0A4Z0GMN0-F1
#
_entry.id   AF-A0A4Z0GMN0-F1
#
_cell.length_a   1.000
_cell.length_b   1.000
_cell.length_c   1.000
_cell.angle_alpha   90.00
_cell.angle_beta   90.00
_cell.angle_gamma   90.00
#
_symmetry.space_group_name_H-M   'P 1'
#
loop_
_entity.id
_entity.type
_entity.pdbx_description
1 polymer ?
#
loop_
_entity_poly.entity_id
_entity_poly.type
_entity_poly.pdbx_seq_one_letter_code
_entity_poly.pdbx_strand_id
1 'polypeptide(L)'
;MKLWTFLVLPILALSLLPASHGQAATCTNSAQQVEQIQLPCLGFENQWLIRTINEYATPDLKAQLEKDFAEQEQLRKEWRHSLAFRKHKEALEKQHPSLHQGNSAKVGEILKQVQEGKLNIPQAQQKLQALHHHHQGIKHGLHRSLRQLKEAAANKDRTAVQAALKDLDQKIKTSNQRLKSKISSNS
;
A
#
# COMPACT_ATOMS: atom_id res chain seq x y z
N MET A 1 -0.52 -64.89 -40.65
CA MET A 1 -1.08 -65.07 -42.01
C MET A 1 -2.03 -63.90 -42.28
N LYS A 2 -1.82 -63.21 -43.42
CA LYS A 2 -2.76 -62.53 -44.35
C LYS A 2 -3.85 -61.61 -43.71
N LEU A 3 -3.76 -60.26 -43.74
CA LEU A 3 -4.14 -59.29 -44.82
C LEU A 3 -5.45 -59.69 -45.54
N TRP A 4 -6.48 -58.83 -45.65
CA TRP A 4 -6.69 -57.69 -46.60
C TRP A 4 -7.76 -56.73 -46.01
N THR A 5 -7.62 -55.39 -45.87
CA THR A 5 -7.79 -54.25 -46.83
C THR A 5 -9.07 -54.33 -47.70
N PHE A 6 -10.00 -53.35 -47.79
CA PHE A 6 -9.86 -51.92 -48.12
C PHE A 6 -11.16 -51.06 -47.95
N LEU A 7 -10.96 -49.74 -47.71
CA LEU A 7 -11.67 -48.50 -48.14
C LEU A 7 -13.21 -48.34 -47.92
N VAL A 8 -13.78 -47.17 -47.59
CA VAL A 8 -13.65 -45.81 -48.20
C VAL A 8 -13.99 -44.71 -47.16
N LEU A 9 -13.23 -43.61 -47.15
CA LEU A 9 -13.57 -42.28 -46.58
C LEU A 9 -14.07 -41.36 -47.71
N PRO A 10 -15.02 -40.43 -47.48
CA PRO A 10 -14.67 -39.00 -47.39
C PRO A 10 -15.52 -38.22 -46.32
N ILE A 11 -14.97 -37.33 -45.47
CA ILE A 11 -14.50 -35.93 -45.65
C ILE A 11 -15.62 -34.84 -45.54
N LEU A 12 -15.40 -33.88 -44.60
CA LEU A 12 -15.85 -32.45 -44.55
C LEU A 12 -17.35 -32.13 -44.42
N ALA A 13 -17.84 -31.02 -43.81
CA ALA A 13 -17.25 -29.77 -43.34
C ALA A 13 -18.18 -29.08 -42.31
N LEU A 14 -17.56 -28.13 -41.62
CA LEU A 14 -18.03 -27.20 -40.60
C LEU A 14 -19.26 -26.34 -40.94
N SER A 15 -19.95 -26.02 -39.87
CA SER A 15 -21.19 -25.27 -39.71
C SER A 15 -21.10 -23.78 -40.06
N LEU A 16 -22.10 -23.34 -40.85
CA LEU A 16 -23.01 -22.20 -40.66
C LEU A 16 -22.51 -20.88 -40.04
N LEU A 17 -22.57 -19.83 -40.89
CA LEU A 17 -22.85 -18.41 -40.58
C LEU A 17 -23.59 -17.84 -41.82
N PRO A 18 -24.16 -16.62 -41.78
CA PRO A 18 -24.84 -15.89 -40.70
C PRO A 18 -26.17 -15.24 -41.18
N ALA A 19 -26.96 -14.65 -40.29
CA ALA A 19 -27.79 -13.49 -40.66
C ALA A 19 -28.17 -12.65 -39.42
N SER A 20 -27.60 -11.46 -39.37
CA SER A 20 -28.08 -10.31 -38.59
C SER A 20 -29.39 -9.77 -39.22
N HIS A 21 -30.33 -9.31 -38.39
CA HIS A 21 -30.91 -7.95 -38.34
C HIS A 21 -32.28 -7.99 -37.65
N GLY A 22 -32.54 -7.05 -36.72
CA GLY A 22 -33.91 -6.59 -36.44
C GLY A 22 -34.39 -6.51 -34.99
N GLN A 23 -33.82 -5.58 -34.21
CA GLN A 23 -34.42 -4.71 -33.16
C GLN A 23 -35.50 -5.22 -32.18
N ALA A 24 -35.21 -5.08 -30.88
CA ALA A 24 -36.12 -4.45 -29.91
C ALA A 24 -35.30 -3.88 -28.73
N ALA A 25 -35.68 -2.69 -28.27
CA ALA A 25 -34.99 -1.92 -27.23
C ALA A 25 -35.22 -2.50 -25.83
N THR A 26 -34.15 -2.59 -25.03
CA THR A 26 -34.25 -2.58 -23.57
C THR A 26 -32.96 -2.10 -22.93
N CYS A 27 -33.14 -1.44 -21.79
CA CYS A 27 -32.23 -0.54 -21.12
C CYS A 27 -30.91 -1.19 -20.64
N THR A 28 -29.88 -0.34 -20.56
CA THR A 28 -28.84 -0.30 -19.51
C THR A 28 -28.31 -1.64 -19.01
N ASN A 29 -27.06 -1.97 -19.38
CA ASN A 29 -25.97 -1.97 -18.41
C ASN A 29 -24.66 -2.14 -19.18
N SER A 30 -23.93 -1.02 -19.32
CA SER A 30 -22.49 -1.07 -19.50
C SER A 30 -21.92 -1.78 -18.28
N ALA A 31 -21.71 -3.09 -18.38
CA ALA A 31 -20.82 -3.80 -17.50
C ALA A 31 -19.41 -3.26 -17.80
N GLN A 32 -19.05 -2.16 -17.13
CA GLN A 32 -17.67 -1.74 -17.00
C GLN A 32 -16.92 -2.95 -16.45
N GLN A 33 -16.13 -3.60 -17.31
CA GLN A 33 -15.01 -4.40 -16.84
C GLN A 33 -14.15 -3.45 -16.02
N VAL A 34 -14.29 -3.51 -14.70
CA VAL A 34 -13.40 -2.81 -13.78
C VAL A 34 -12.06 -3.54 -13.88
N GLU A 35 -11.19 -2.99 -14.71
CA GLU A 35 -9.79 -3.35 -14.81
C GLU A 35 -9.17 -3.22 -13.40
N GLN A 36 -9.05 -4.36 -12.71
CA GLN A 36 -8.47 -4.45 -11.37
C GLN A 36 -6.97 -4.17 -11.48
N ILE A 37 -6.52 -3.04 -10.92
CA ILE A 37 -5.09 -2.83 -10.72
C ILE A 37 -4.56 -3.88 -9.74
N GLN A 38 -3.47 -4.55 -10.11
CA GLN A 38 -2.58 -5.19 -9.15
C GLN A 38 -1.54 -4.15 -8.73
N LEU A 39 -1.72 -3.46 -7.59
CA LEU A 39 -0.62 -2.71 -6.98
C LEU A 39 0.24 -3.72 -6.18
N PRO A 40 1.41 -4.14 -6.68
CA PRO A 40 2.19 -5.24 -6.09
C PRO A 40 2.81 -4.90 -4.72
N CYS A 41 2.66 -3.66 -4.25
CA CYS A 41 3.39 -3.07 -3.12
C CYS A 41 2.53 -2.82 -1.89
N LEU A 42 1.23 -3.11 -1.99
CA LEU A 42 0.25 -2.89 -0.94
C LEU A 42 -0.14 -4.29 -0.45
N GLY A 43 0.51 -4.76 0.63
CA GLY A 43 0.13 -6.01 1.30
C GLY A 43 -1.36 -6.04 1.65
N PHE A 44 -1.89 -7.19 2.09
CA PHE A 44 -3.32 -7.41 2.35
C PHE A 44 -4.02 -6.26 3.11
N GLU A 45 -3.31 -5.57 3.99
CA GLU A 45 -3.77 -4.40 4.77
C GLU A 45 -4.14 -3.15 3.93
N ASN A 46 -3.78 -3.12 2.65
CA ASN A 46 -3.92 -1.95 1.79
C ASN A 46 -4.91 -2.15 0.63
N GLN A 47 -5.67 -3.26 0.62
CA GLN A 47 -6.76 -3.45 -0.35
C GLN A 47 -7.77 -2.29 -0.34
N TRP A 48 -7.99 -1.69 0.84
CA TRP A 48 -8.81 -0.48 0.98
C TRP A 48 -8.29 0.68 0.13
N LEU A 49 -6.97 0.92 0.12
CA LEU A 49 -6.36 2.01 -0.63
C LEU A 49 -6.50 1.79 -2.13
N ILE A 50 -6.27 0.55 -2.59
CA ILE A 50 -6.44 0.17 -4.00
C ILE A 50 -7.89 0.41 -4.44
N ARG A 51 -8.87 -0.03 -3.65
CA ARG A 51 -10.30 0.22 -3.94
C ARG A 51 -10.61 1.71 -4.00
N THR A 52 -10.11 2.48 -3.04
CA THR A 52 -10.32 3.95 -2.99
C THR A 52 -9.71 4.64 -4.21
N ILE A 53 -8.52 4.23 -4.65
CA ILE A 53 -7.90 4.77 -5.87
C ILE A 53 -8.77 4.41 -7.08
N ASN A 54 -9.19 3.15 -7.22
CA ASN A 54 -10.02 2.71 -8.35
C ASN A 54 -11.38 3.42 -8.44
N GLU A 55 -11.98 3.73 -7.30
CA GLU A 55 -13.31 4.32 -7.23
C GLU A 55 -13.30 5.86 -7.41
N TYR A 56 -12.24 6.53 -6.95
CA TYR A 56 -12.24 8.00 -6.85
C TYR A 56 -11.15 8.71 -7.65
N ALA A 57 -10.06 8.04 -8.04
CA ALA A 57 -9.00 8.66 -8.82
C ALA A 57 -9.43 8.87 -10.28
N THR A 58 -8.94 9.94 -10.90
CA THR A 58 -8.99 10.07 -12.36
C THR A 58 -8.06 9.02 -13.00
N PRO A 59 -8.30 8.61 -14.27
CA PRO A 59 -7.43 7.66 -14.95
C PRO A 59 -5.95 8.05 -14.92
N ASP A 60 -5.64 9.33 -15.13
CA ASP A 60 -4.26 9.84 -15.08
C ASP A 60 -3.63 9.73 -13.69
N LEU A 61 -4.37 10.11 -12.64
CA LEU A 61 -3.89 10.03 -11.27
C LEU A 61 -3.71 8.58 -10.82
N LYS A 62 -4.61 7.69 -11.26
CA LYS A 62 -4.52 6.24 -11.05
C LYS A 62 -3.22 5.69 -11.63
N ALA A 63 -2.93 5.99 -12.90
CA ALA A 63 -1.71 5.54 -13.59
C ALA A 63 -0.44 6.10 -12.93
N GLN A 64 -0.46 7.37 -12.49
CA GLN A 64 0.66 7.99 -11.78
C GLN A 64 0.94 7.31 -10.44
N LEU A 65 -0.10 7.12 -9.61
CA LEU A 65 0.05 6.45 -8.32
C LEU A 65 0.58 5.03 -8.49
N GLU A 66 0.07 4.26 -9.46
CA GLU A 66 0.53 2.90 -9.73
C GLU A 66 2.03 2.88 -10.08
N LYS A 67 2.45 3.75 -11.00
CA LYS A 67 3.85 3.90 -11.39
C LYS A 67 4.74 4.29 -10.20
N ASP A 68 4.33 5.31 -9.45
CA ASP A 68 5.13 5.86 -8.35
C ASP A 68 5.23 4.88 -7.18
N PHE A 69 4.20 4.09 -6.89
CA PHE A 69 4.26 3.01 -5.91
C PHE A 69 5.19 1.87 -6.35
N ALA A 70 5.12 1.46 -7.62
CA ALA A 70 6.01 0.43 -8.17
C ALA A 70 7.47 0.86 -8.10
N GLU A 71 7.75 2.11 -8.48
CA GLU A 71 9.08 2.72 -8.36
C GLU A 71 9.54 2.78 -6.90
N GLN A 72 8.67 3.23 -5.98
CA GLN A 72 9.01 3.29 -4.56
C GLN A 72 9.44 1.93 -4.03
N GLU A 73 8.75 0.86 -4.43
CA GLU A 73 9.09 -0.49 -4.00
C GLU A 73 10.45 -0.94 -4.53
N GLN A 74 10.72 -0.71 -5.80
CA GLN A 74 12.03 -1.01 -6.38
C GLN A 74 13.14 -0.26 -5.64
N LEU A 75 12.98 1.05 -5.45
CA LEU A 75 13.97 1.87 -4.72
C LEU A 75 14.15 1.40 -3.28
N ARG A 76 13.08 0.99 -2.59
CA ARG A 76 13.20 0.43 -1.24
C ARG A 76 13.99 -0.88 -1.24
N LYS A 77 13.78 -1.76 -2.22
CA LYS A 77 14.55 -2.99 -2.37
C LYS A 77 16.03 -2.67 -2.61
N GLU A 78 16.34 -1.82 -3.59
CA GLU A 78 17.71 -1.39 -3.89
C GLU A 78 18.39 -0.77 -2.66
N TRP A 79 17.71 0.16 -1.98
CA TRP A 79 18.22 0.77 -0.75
C TRP A 79 18.52 -0.29 0.32
N ARG A 80 17.64 -1.27 0.54
CA ARG A 80 17.84 -2.36 1.52
C ARG A 80 19.05 -3.24 1.21
N HIS A 81 19.44 -3.35 -0.06
CA HIS A 81 20.63 -4.10 -0.47
C HIS A 81 21.92 -3.26 -0.42
N SER A 82 21.82 -1.94 -0.23
CA SER A 82 23.00 -1.06 -0.16
C SER A 82 23.87 -1.30 1.10
N LEU A 83 25.16 -0.99 0.99
CA LEU A 83 26.07 -1.01 2.14
C LEU A 83 25.68 0.02 3.20
N ALA A 84 25.22 1.20 2.79
CA ALA A 84 24.80 2.24 3.71
C ALA A 84 23.57 1.84 4.53
N PHE A 85 22.62 1.12 3.94
CA PHE A 85 21.50 0.58 4.71
C PHE A 85 21.96 -0.45 5.74
N ARG A 86 22.91 -1.34 5.38
CA ARG A 86 23.49 -2.28 6.35
C ARG A 86 24.17 -1.55 7.52
N LYS A 87 25.02 -0.57 7.24
CA LYS A 87 25.66 0.26 8.29
C LYS A 87 24.63 1.00 9.15
N HIS A 88 23.59 1.55 8.54
CA HIS A 88 22.51 2.21 9.27
C HIS A 88 21.74 1.24 10.17
N LYS A 89 21.42 0.05 9.66
CA LYS A 89 20.77 -1.02 10.42
C LYS A 89 21.63 -1.46 11.60
N GLU A 90 22.92 -1.71 11.38
CA GLU A 90 23.88 -2.08 12.44
C GLU A 90 24.01 -0.97 13.50
N ALA A 91 24.03 0.30 13.09
CA ALA A 91 24.05 1.42 14.02
C ALA A 91 22.77 1.48 14.87
N LEU A 92 21.60 1.26 14.26
CA LEU A 92 20.32 1.17 14.97
C LEU A 92 20.28 -0.04 15.92
N GLU A 93 20.75 -1.21 15.50
CA GLU A 93 20.83 -2.41 16.34
C GLU A 93 21.77 -2.21 17.54
N LYS A 94 22.87 -1.45 17.37
CA LYS A 94 23.75 -1.05 18.48
C LYS A 94 23.11 -0.04 19.43
N GLN A 95 22.20 0.79 18.96
CA GLN A 95 21.43 1.74 19.77
C GLN A 95 20.16 1.10 20.38
N HIS A 96 19.68 -0.01 19.85
CA HIS A 96 18.46 -0.68 20.32
C HIS A 96 18.50 -1.06 21.81
N PRO A 97 19.61 -1.60 22.37
CA PRO A 97 19.71 -1.89 23.80
C PRO A 97 19.53 -0.64 24.67
N SER A 98 20.08 0.51 24.28
CA SER A 98 20.00 1.74 25.08
C SER A 98 18.61 2.40 25.00
N LEU A 99 17.93 2.28 23.86
CA LEU A 99 16.53 2.71 23.71
C LEU A 99 15.57 1.85 24.53
N HIS A 100 15.77 0.53 24.56
CA HIS A 100 14.94 -0.38 25.36
C HIS A 100 15.26 -0.33 26.86
N GLN A 101 16.53 -0.21 27.25
CA GLN A 101 16.92 -0.05 28.66
C GLN A 101 16.39 1.27 29.24
N GLY A 102 16.55 2.38 28.50
CA GLY A 102 16.06 3.69 28.95
C GLY A 102 14.53 3.71 29.12
N ASN A 103 13.80 3.05 28.23
CA ASN A 103 12.35 2.96 28.33
C ASN A 103 11.89 1.93 29.38
N SER A 104 12.58 0.80 29.54
CA SER A 104 12.27 -0.19 30.58
C SER A 104 12.49 0.38 31.97
N ALA A 105 13.56 1.17 32.18
CA ALA A 105 13.82 1.86 33.43
C ALA A 105 12.73 2.90 33.73
N LYS A 106 12.32 3.71 32.74
CA LYS A 106 11.25 4.71 32.89
C LYS A 106 9.88 4.07 33.12
N VAL A 107 9.56 2.95 32.47
CA VAL A 107 8.33 2.18 32.72
C VAL A 107 8.36 1.61 34.14
N GLY A 108 9.49 1.03 34.57
CA GLY A 108 9.67 0.54 35.94
C GLY A 108 9.53 1.64 37.00
N GLU A 109 10.04 2.84 36.73
CA GLU A 109 9.90 3.99 37.60
C GLU A 109 8.44 4.46 37.71
N ILE A 110 7.71 4.52 36.61
CA ILE A 110 6.28 4.86 36.62
C ILE A 110 5.48 3.83 37.41
N LEU A 111 5.74 2.53 37.22
CA LEU A 111 5.08 1.46 37.98
C LEU A 111 5.38 1.54 39.47
N LYS A 112 6.64 1.84 39.83
CA LYS A 112 7.05 2.05 41.22
C LYS A 112 6.35 3.27 41.84
N GLN A 113 6.24 4.38 41.11
CA GLN A 113 5.51 5.57 41.58
C GLN A 113 4.00 5.29 41.79
N VAL A 114 3.39 4.40 41.00
CA VAL A 114 2.01 3.94 41.21
C VAL A 114 1.91 3.06 42.46
N GLN A 115 2.82 2.11 42.64
CA GLN A 115 2.86 1.24 43.83
C GLN A 115 3.09 2.03 45.12
N GLU A 116 3.93 3.07 45.07
CA GLU A 116 4.21 3.98 46.18
C GLU A 116 3.08 5.02 46.42
N GLY A 117 2.00 4.98 45.63
CA GLY A 117 0.89 5.94 45.74
C GLY A 117 1.22 7.37 45.32
N LYS A 118 2.42 7.62 44.79
CA LYS A 118 2.88 8.94 44.31
C LYS A 118 2.22 9.35 43.00
N LEU A 119 1.65 8.39 42.28
CA LEU A 119 1.03 8.61 40.98
C LEU A 119 -0.24 7.77 40.87
N ASN A 120 -1.34 8.39 40.41
CA ASN A 120 -2.57 7.64 40.16
C ASN A 120 -2.55 6.97 38.77
N ILE A 121 -3.41 5.97 38.57
CA ILE A 121 -3.47 5.17 37.35
C ILE A 121 -3.67 6.03 36.08
N PRO A 122 -4.56 7.04 36.06
CA PRO A 122 -4.70 7.93 34.90
C PRO A 122 -3.42 8.70 34.56
N GLN A 123 -2.72 9.25 35.56
CA GLN A 123 -1.45 9.94 35.36
C GLN A 123 -0.36 8.99 34.85
N ALA A 124 -0.38 7.72 35.27
CA ALA A 124 0.59 6.71 34.84
C ALA A 124 0.38 6.37 33.36
N GLN A 125 -0.88 6.19 32.95
CA GLN A 125 -1.24 5.97 31.55
C GLN A 125 -0.77 7.12 30.65
N GLN A 126 -0.95 8.37 31.08
CA GLN A 126 -0.52 9.53 30.29
C GLN A 126 1.01 9.57 30.14
N LYS A 127 1.77 9.29 31.22
CA LYS A 127 3.24 9.21 31.16
C LYS A 127 3.72 8.06 30.28
N LEU A 128 3.07 6.89 30.34
CA LEU A 128 3.39 5.74 29.49
C LEU A 128 3.09 6.02 28.01
N GLN A 129 1.99 6.70 27.70
CA GLN A 129 1.67 7.13 26.33
C GLN A 129 2.72 8.10 25.79
N ALA A 130 3.19 9.06 26.60
CA ALA A 130 4.22 10.01 26.20
C ALA A 130 5.56 9.32 25.85
N LEU A 131 5.94 8.27 26.58
CA LEU A 131 7.12 7.45 26.24
C LEU A 131 6.97 6.75 24.88
N HIS A 132 5.75 6.34 24.54
CA HIS A 132 5.43 5.69 23.26
C HIS A 132 5.44 6.70 22.09
N HIS A 133 4.95 7.92 22.32
CA HIS A 133 4.86 8.96 21.28
C HIS A 133 6.21 9.58 20.88
N HIS A 134 7.20 9.56 21.78
CA HIS A 134 8.55 10.09 21.47
C HIS A 134 9.27 9.32 20.35
N HIS A 135 8.81 8.11 19.99
CA HIS A 135 9.39 7.28 18.93
C HIS A 135 8.73 7.45 17.55
N GLN A 136 7.65 8.23 17.40
CA GLN A 136 6.85 8.23 16.16
C GLN A 136 7.02 9.45 15.23
N GLY A 137 7.94 10.38 15.53
CA GLY A 137 8.07 11.66 14.85
C GLY A 137 8.26 11.62 13.32
N ILE A 138 8.72 10.51 12.75
CA ILE A 138 9.07 10.41 11.32
C ILE A 138 7.93 9.79 10.48
N LYS A 139 6.89 9.18 11.10
CA LYS A 139 5.76 8.54 10.39
C LYS A 139 4.55 9.45 10.15
N HIS A 140 4.58 10.72 10.54
CA HIS A 140 3.38 11.56 10.59
C HIS A 140 2.83 12.02 9.22
N GLY A 141 3.68 12.21 8.21
CA GLY A 141 3.27 12.82 6.94
C GLY A 141 2.34 11.95 6.08
N LEU A 142 2.75 10.68 5.85
CA LEU A 142 1.97 9.70 5.09
C LEU A 142 0.77 9.22 5.90
N HIS A 143 0.94 9.03 7.21
CA HIS A 143 -0.13 8.61 8.10
C HIS A 143 -1.26 9.65 8.18
N ARG A 144 -0.93 10.95 8.14
CA ARG A 144 -1.93 12.02 8.05
C ARG A 144 -2.72 11.94 6.74
N SER A 145 -2.05 11.79 5.60
CA SER A 145 -2.72 11.70 4.29
C SER A 145 -3.63 10.48 4.20
N LEU A 146 -3.17 9.33 4.70
CA LEU A 146 -4.00 8.12 4.73
C LEU A 146 -5.20 8.26 5.67
N ARG A 147 -5.05 8.97 6.80
CA ARG A 147 -6.17 9.28 7.70
C ARG A 147 -7.18 10.21 7.02
N GLN A 148 -6.72 11.29 6.41
CA GLN A 148 -7.58 12.23 5.67
C GLN A 148 -8.30 11.53 4.51
N LEU A 149 -7.61 10.61 3.82
CA LEU A 149 -8.20 9.81 2.76
C LEU A 149 -9.28 8.86 3.29
N LYS A 150 -9.05 8.19 4.43
CA LYS A 150 -10.05 7.33 5.09
C LYS A 150 -11.28 8.13 5.51
N GLU A 151 -11.07 9.30 6.09
CA GLU A 151 -12.15 10.18 6.55
C GLU A 151 -12.97 10.73 5.38
N ALA A 152 -12.32 11.22 4.33
CA ALA A 152 -12.98 11.69 3.13
C ALA A 152 -13.77 10.57 2.43
N ALA A 153 -13.19 9.36 2.34
CA ALA A 153 -13.87 8.20 1.75
C ALA A 153 -15.06 7.74 2.59
N ALA A 154 -14.95 7.75 3.93
CA ALA A 154 -16.06 7.44 4.82
C ALA A 154 -17.22 8.43 4.67
N ASN A 155 -16.91 9.72 4.48
CA ASN A 155 -17.89 10.78 4.24
C ASN A 155 -18.40 10.82 2.79
N LYS A 156 -17.89 9.96 1.90
CA LYS A 156 -18.17 9.95 0.45
C LYS A 156 -17.94 11.31 -0.22
N ASP A 157 -17.07 12.14 0.36
CA ASP A 157 -16.72 13.44 -0.20
C ASP A 157 -15.72 13.25 -1.32
N ARG A 158 -16.23 13.16 -2.55
CA ARG A 158 -15.40 12.93 -3.75
C ARG A 158 -14.30 13.97 -3.92
N THR A 159 -14.60 15.23 -3.63
CA THR A 159 -13.64 16.32 -3.79
C THR A 159 -12.52 16.20 -2.77
N ALA A 160 -12.85 15.91 -1.51
CA ALA A 160 -11.86 15.68 -0.47
C ALA A 160 -11.04 14.40 -0.70
N VAL A 161 -11.66 13.33 -1.21
CA VAL A 161 -10.95 12.09 -1.58
C VAL A 161 -9.94 12.37 -2.68
N GLN A 162 -10.34 13.07 -3.76
CA GLN A 162 -9.42 13.42 -4.84
C GLN A 162 -8.28 14.34 -4.38
N ALA A 163 -8.57 15.30 -3.51
CA ALA A 163 -7.54 16.15 -2.92
C ALA A 163 -6.55 15.33 -2.07
N ALA A 164 -7.06 14.41 -1.25
CA ALA A 164 -6.22 13.53 -0.43
C ALA A 164 -5.39 12.55 -1.28
N LEU A 165 -5.93 12.06 -2.40
CA LEU A 165 -5.19 11.22 -3.35
C LEU A 165 -4.07 12.00 -4.05
N LYS A 166 -4.29 13.27 -4.41
CA LYS A 166 -3.23 14.14 -4.96
C LYS A 166 -2.13 14.45 -3.94
N ASP A 167 -2.49 14.70 -2.68
CA ASP A 167 -1.48 14.87 -1.61
C ASP A 167 -0.68 13.59 -1.38
N LEU A 168 -1.33 12.43 -1.44
CA LEU A 168 -0.67 11.13 -1.34
C LEU A 168 0.33 10.92 -2.50
N ASP A 169 -0.09 11.19 -3.74
CA ASP A 169 0.78 11.12 -4.93
C ASP A 169 2.04 11.98 -4.76
N GLN A 170 1.85 13.26 -4.41
CA GLN A 170 2.96 14.19 -4.21
C GLN A 170 3.95 13.71 -3.13
N LYS A 171 3.43 13.07 -2.06
CA LYS A 171 4.26 12.51 -0.98
C LYS A 171 5.03 11.27 -1.41
N ILE A 172 4.43 10.39 -2.22
CA ILE A 172 5.13 9.22 -2.77
C ILE A 172 6.24 9.69 -3.71
N LYS A 173 5.94 10.62 -4.62
CA LYS A 173 6.93 11.22 -5.52
C LYS A 173 8.11 11.84 -4.78
N THR A 174 7.82 12.62 -3.73
CA THR A 174 8.86 13.21 -2.86
C THR A 174 9.67 12.11 -2.15
N SER A 175 9.02 11.04 -1.71
CA SER A 175 9.69 9.90 -1.10
C SER A 175 10.60 9.18 -2.10
N ASN A 176 10.17 9.00 -3.35
CA ASN A 176 10.97 8.37 -4.40
C ASN A 176 12.21 9.20 -4.71
N GLN A 177 12.08 10.51 -4.84
CA GLN A 177 13.21 11.42 -5.01
C GLN A 177 14.21 11.30 -3.87
N ARG A 178 13.74 11.30 -2.61
CA ARG A 178 14.61 11.11 -1.44
C ARG A 178 15.31 9.76 -1.43
N LEU A 179 14.62 8.69 -1.81
CA LEU A 179 15.22 7.35 -1.90
C LEU A 179 16.27 7.29 -3.00
N LYS A 180 15.98 7.83 -4.20
CA LYS A 180 16.95 7.96 -5.29
C LYS A 180 18.21 8.68 -4.84
N SER A 181 18.07 9.86 -4.24
CA SER A 181 19.22 10.61 -3.72
C SER A 181 20.01 9.82 -2.69
N LYS A 182 19.33 9.12 -1.77
CA LYS A 182 20.01 8.27 -0.77
C LYS A 182 20.77 7.12 -1.42
N ILE A 183 20.19 6.45 -2.41
CA ILE A 183 20.85 5.35 -3.12
C ILE A 183 22.05 5.89 -3.89
N SER A 184 21.89 6.97 -4.65
CA SER A 184 22.98 7.55 -5.44
C SER A 184 24.14 8.08 -4.59
N SER A 185 23.87 8.66 -3.43
CA SER A 185 24.93 9.17 -2.54
C SER A 185 25.64 8.07 -1.74
N ASN A 186 25.18 6.83 -1.83
CA ASN A 186 25.72 5.68 -1.09
C ASN A 186 26.04 4.46 -1.99
N SER A 187 25.93 4.63 -3.30
CA SER A 187 26.41 3.69 -4.33
C SER A 187 27.87 4.01 -4.62
#